data_AF-A0A4P7KRE8-F1
#
_entry.id   AF-A0A4P7KRE8-F1
#
_cell.length_a   1.000
_cell.length_b   1.000
_cell.length_c   1.000
_cell.angle_alpha   90.00
_cell.angle_beta   90.00
_cell.angle_gamma   90.00
#
_symmetry.space_group_name_H-M   'P 1'
#
loop_
_entity.id
_entity.type
_entity.pdbx_description
1 polymer ?
#
loop_
_entity_poly.entity_id
_entity_poly.type
_entity_poly.pdbx_seq_one_letter_code
_entity_poly.pdbx_strand_id
1 'polypeptide(L)'
;MTKGGYIPVVDFTGTPDTVLIAEGYATALTVSQLHEGVVLAALDEGNLLPVATWVRKHYPQSKIIIAADNDVKPDEANIGKIKAEKTAKVVNGWVTLPPTKEKADWDDYRQKHGIEATKQAFIEGVYKLSENNMKTNKILVNCDKKLSIDTDTDIAQLAPNQLAKLLISRYGRLAVNMESSTIYNYNGIIWQPIKDSELSREMANFFTENNTHFSMRRINGVIDVLKVIAEPIRERDLDVIGFANGVLNTKNHKFSPHNPDDWLLHENGITYTEAVEGETLEANAPNYTKWLNHVSGGNADKARRIKAGLYMVLANRYDWQLFIEVTGVGGSGKSVFMHIAEFLTGKHNTSSGELKSLDDARGRAQFVGKKLILLPDQRKYSGDGEGLKAITGGDDVGIDPKYEKQFSMVMKSVVIITGNRPMQFTERHNGIARRRVIFHFNESVPDKDKDKKLTEKIEAEIPVIIRDLLLEFTQPEKAYQLLLEQRDSGEATEVKRESDPLIDFCAYLIAMEAASGIVVV
;
A
#
# COMPACT_ATOMS: atom_id res chain seq x y z
N MET A 1 19.04 -14.08 15.60
CA MET A 1 19.68 -14.80 14.47
C MET A 1 19.21 -14.16 13.17
N THR A 2 20.12 -13.94 12.23
CA THR A 2 19.88 -13.31 10.92
C THR A 2 19.01 -14.23 10.05
N LYS A 3 17.77 -13.82 9.75
CA LYS A 3 16.88 -14.57 8.83
C LYS A 3 17.58 -14.74 7.47
N GLY A 4 17.66 -15.96 6.97
CA GLY A 4 18.28 -16.32 5.69
C GLY A 4 19.77 -16.68 5.76
N GLY A 5 20.40 -16.69 6.94
CA GLY A 5 21.76 -17.22 7.10
C GLY A 5 21.79 -18.74 6.92
N TYR A 6 22.82 -19.28 6.29
CA TYR A 6 23.00 -20.73 6.12
C TYR A 6 24.48 -21.09 6.18
N ILE A 7 24.79 -22.36 6.45
CA ILE A 7 26.16 -22.89 6.39
C ILE A 7 26.24 -23.91 5.24
N PRO A 8 27.04 -23.68 4.18
CA PRO A 8 27.31 -24.72 3.20
C PRO A 8 28.20 -25.81 3.84
N VAL A 9 27.88 -27.08 3.60
CA VAL A 9 28.68 -28.21 4.10
C VAL A 9 30.00 -28.33 3.34
N VAL A 10 30.00 -27.95 2.06
CA VAL A 10 31.18 -27.86 1.19
C VAL A 10 31.05 -26.59 0.35
N ASP A 11 32.14 -25.85 0.18
CA ASP A 11 32.17 -24.69 -0.71
C ASP A 11 31.88 -25.10 -2.15
N PHE A 12 31.05 -24.33 -2.84
CA PHE A 12 30.66 -24.59 -4.22
C PHE A 12 30.76 -23.33 -5.06
N THR A 13 31.17 -23.49 -6.31
CA THR A 13 31.30 -22.40 -7.29
C THR A 13 30.42 -22.71 -8.49
N GLY A 14 29.58 -21.76 -8.90
CA GLY A 14 28.69 -21.90 -10.07
C GLY A 14 27.22 -22.15 -9.69
N THR A 15 26.44 -22.64 -10.66
CA THR A 15 25.00 -22.91 -10.52
C THR A 15 24.78 -24.40 -10.27
N PRO A 16 24.35 -24.82 -9.06
CA PRO A 16 24.17 -26.23 -8.74
C PRO A 16 22.92 -26.83 -9.38
N ASP A 17 22.98 -28.06 -9.87
CA ASP A 17 21.79 -28.75 -10.41
C ASP A 17 20.82 -29.18 -9.30
N THR A 18 21.35 -29.56 -8.14
CA THR A 18 20.56 -29.95 -6.95
C THR A 18 21.11 -29.28 -5.70
N VAL A 19 20.20 -28.72 -4.89
CA VAL A 19 20.49 -28.14 -3.57
C VAL A 19 19.67 -28.88 -2.51
N LEU A 20 20.35 -29.40 -1.49
CA LEU A 20 19.75 -30.05 -0.34
C LEU A 20 19.82 -29.12 0.87
N ILE A 21 18.73 -29.00 1.60
CA ILE A 21 18.64 -28.12 2.77
C ILE A 21 18.21 -28.97 3.97
N ALA A 22 19.03 -28.97 5.01
CA ALA A 22 18.71 -29.62 6.28
C ALA A 22 18.59 -28.58 7.41
N GLU A 23 17.84 -28.91 8.46
CA GLU A 23 17.64 -28.01 9.59
C GLU A 23 18.94 -27.79 10.37
N GLY A 24 19.52 -28.85 10.92
CA GLY A 24 20.77 -28.81 11.68
C GLY A 24 22.02 -29.12 10.84
N TYR A 25 23.19 -28.71 11.33
CA TYR A 25 24.48 -28.97 10.68
C TYR A 25 24.86 -30.47 10.69
N ALA A 26 24.55 -31.21 11.75
CA ALA A 26 24.81 -32.66 11.83
C ALA A 26 23.99 -33.44 10.80
N THR A 27 22.70 -33.11 10.68
CA THR A 27 21.81 -33.63 9.62
C THR A 27 22.36 -33.27 8.24
N ALA A 28 22.79 -32.02 8.02
CA ALA A 28 23.38 -31.59 6.75
C ALA A 28 24.65 -32.37 6.38
N LEU A 29 25.55 -32.60 7.34
CA LEU A 29 26.77 -33.39 7.14
C LEU A 29 26.47 -34.85 6.80
N THR A 30 25.39 -35.40 7.37
CA THR A 30 24.92 -36.73 6.98
C THR A 30 24.41 -36.73 5.55
N VAL A 31 23.52 -35.79 5.23
CA VAL A 31 22.87 -35.67 3.91
C VAL A 31 23.89 -35.49 2.79
N SER A 32 25.03 -34.82 3.02
CA SER A 32 26.11 -34.68 2.03
C SER A 32 26.78 -36.00 1.65
N GLN A 33 26.60 -37.05 2.46
CA GLN A 33 27.06 -38.41 2.15
C GLN A 33 25.98 -39.26 1.45
N LEU A 34 24.73 -38.82 1.45
CA LEU A 34 23.57 -39.59 0.95
C LEU A 34 23.19 -39.25 -0.49
N HIS A 35 23.32 -37.99 -0.91
CA HIS A 35 22.89 -37.55 -2.24
C HIS A 35 23.86 -36.52 -2.82
N GLU A 36 24.16 -36.64 -4.12
CA GLU A 36 25.02 -35.69 -4.81
C GLU A 36 24.31 -34.34 -4.99
N GLY A 37 24.97 -33.25 -4.56
CA GLY A 37 24.43 -31.91 -4.65
C GLY A 37 25.04 -30.97 -3.61
N VAL A 38 24.69 -29.69 -3.71
CA VAL A 38 25.10 -28.69 -2.72
C VAL A 38 24.25 -28.84 -1.48
N VAL A 39 24.86 -29.03 -0.31
CA VAL A 39 24.13 -29.20 0.95
C VAL A 39 24.30 -27.97 1.84
N LEU A 40 23.18 -27.40 2.29
CA LEU A 40 23.10 -26.23 3.15
C LEU A 40 22.43 -26.59 4.48
N ALA A 41 23.01 -26.16 5.60
CA ALA A 41 22.39 -26.19 6.91
C ALA A 41 21.65 -24.87 7.17
N ALA A 42 20.36 -24.95 7.49
CA ALA A 42 19.50 -23.81 7.77
C ALA A 42 19.60 -23.31 9.22
N LEU A 43 20.35 -24.00 10.09
CA LEU A 43 20.58 -23.71 11.52
C LEU A 43 19.39 -24.01 12.43
N ASP A 44 18.17 -23.64 12.04
CA ASP A 44 16.94 -23.91 12.79
C ASP A 44 15.70 -24.06 11.89
N GLU A 45 14.64 -24.67 12.43
CA GLU A 45 13.34 -24.89 11.79
C GLU A 45 12.66 -23.60 11.27
N GLY A 46 12.88 -22.46 11.92
CA GLY A 46 12.32 -21.16 11.53
C GLY A 46 13.01 -20.56 10.30
N ASN A 47 14.18 -21.07 9.95
CA ASN A 47 15.02 -20.53 8.89
C ASN A 47 15.04 -21.39 7.60
N LEU A 48 14.42 -22.57 7.62
CA LEU A 48 14.22 -23.43 6.44
C LEU A 48 13.58 -22.69 5.26
N LEU A 49 12.47 -21.99 5.49
CA LEU A 49 11.75 -21.25 4.45
C LEU A 49 12.54 -20.05 3.90
N PRO A 50 13.12 -19.17 4.73
CA PRO A 50 14.02 -18.11 4.27
C PRO A 50 15.17 -18.63 3.40
N VAL A 51 15.89 -19.68 3.83
CA VAL A 51 17.02 -20.25 3.10
C VAL A 51 16.57 -20.87 1.78
N ALA A 52 15.50 -21.67 1.80
CA ALA A 52 14.97 -22.27 0.57
C ALA A 52 14.48 -21.23 -0.45
N THR A 53 13.85 -20.16 0.03
CA THR A 53 13.38 -19.04 -0.83
C THR A 53 14.58 -18.31 -1.45
N TRP A 54 15.63 -18.09 -0.66
CA TRP A 54 16.88 -17.53 -1.15
C TRP A 54 17.51 -18.42 -2.24
N VAL A 55 17.58 -19.74 -2.02
CA VAL A 55 18.09 -20.71 -3.01
C VAL A 55 17.28 -20.65 -4.29
N ARG A 56 15.94 -20.69 -4.21
CA ARG A 56 15.08 -20.62 -5.40
C ARG A 56 15.24 -19.31 -6.18
N LYS A 57 15.47 -18.19 -5.49
CA LYS A 57 15.72 -16.89 -6.11
C LYS A 57 17.05 -16.85 -6.88
N HIS A 58 18.11 -17.41 -6.32
CA HIS A 58 19.46 -17.35 -6.90
C HIS A 58 19.73 -18.49 -7.90
N TYR A 59 19.06 -19.63 -7.74
CA TYR A 59 19.18 -20.78 -8.62
C TYR A 59 17.80 -21.29 -9.06
N PRO A 60 17.14 -20.59 -10.01
CA PRO A 60 15.74 -20.85 -10.36
C PRO A 60 15.46 -22.24 -10.94
N GLN A 61 16.46 -22.86 -11.59
CA GLN A 61 16.32 -24.15 -12.27
C GLN A 61 16.77 -25.34 -11.40
N SER A 62 17.38 -25.11 -10.23
CA SER A 62 17.89 -26.18 -9.39
C SER A 62 16.76 -27.00 -8.76
N LYS A 63 17.00 -28.30 -8.60
CA LYS A 63 16.18 -29.19 -7.78
C LYS A 63 16.45 -28.89 -6.30
N ILE A 64 15.43 -28.55 -5.52
CA ILE A 64 15.59 -28.21 -4.09
C ILE A 64 14.98 -29.30 -3.21
N ILE A 65 15.80 -30.04 -2.47
CA ILE A 65 15.34 -31.13 -1.58
C ILE A 65 15.46 -30.67 -0.12
N ILE A 66 14.35 -30.66 0.61
CA ILE A 66 14.32 -30.38 2.05
C ILE A 66 14.46 -31.71 2.79
N ALA A 67 15.60 -31.92 3.44
CA ALA A 67 15.89 -33.08 4.27
C ALA A 67 15.55 -32.73 5.73
N ALA A 68 14.40 -33.19 6.20
CA ALA A 68 13.84 -32.77 7.48
C ALA A 68 13.92 -33.86 8.54
N ASP A 69 13.89 -33.42 9.79
CA ASP A 69 13.88 -34.29 10.96
C ASP A 69 12.49 -34.91 11.14
N ASN A 70 12.46 -36.17 11.54
CA ASN A 70 11.22 -36.89 11.79
C ASN A 70 10.75 -36.64 13.23
N ASP A 71 10.03 -35.54 13.49
CA ASP A 71 9.54 -35.18 14.83
C ASP A 71 8.24 -35.90 15.23
N VAL A 72 8.18 -37.22 15.05
CA VAL A 72 7.01 -38.00 15.48
C VAL A 72 6.92 -38.05 17.01
N LYS A 73 5.73 -37.73 17.52
CA LYS A 73 5.34 -37.89 18.93
C LYS A 73 3.95 -38.54 19.00
N PRO A 74 3.61 -39.22 20.10
CA PRO A 74 2.25 -39.72 20.32
C PRO A 74 1.24 -38.58 20.26
N ASP A 75 0.18 -38.75 19.46
CA ASP A 75 -0.98 -37.84 19.36
C ASP A 75 -0.69 -36.38 18.94
N GLU A 76 0.52 -36.07 18.47
CA GLU A 76 0.88 -34.76 17.92
C GLU A 76 1.25 -34.86 16.42
N ALA A 77 1.04 -33.77 15.70
CA ALA A 77 1.44 -33.70 14.31
C ALA A 77 2.97 -33.56 14.18
N ASN A 78 3.57 -34.26 13.21
CA ASN A 78 5.01 -34.19 12.96
C ASN A 78 5.40 -32.79 12.44
N ILE A 79 5.99 -31.98 13.32
CA ILE A 79 6.31 -30.57 13.07
C ILE A 79 7.38 -30.43 11.98
N GLY A 80 8.45 -31.21 12.06
CA GLY A 80 9.52 -31.26 11.04
C GLY A 80 8.96 -31.55 9.64
N LYS A 81 8.08 -32.55 9.51
CA LYS A 81 7.40 -32.86 8.24
C LYS A 81 6.53 -31.71 7.73
N ILE A 82 5.68 -31.13 8.58
CA ILE A 82 4.76 -30.04 8.17
C ILE A 82 5.56 -28.83 7.68
N LYS A 83 6.65 -28.46 8.37
CA LYS A 83 7.49 -27.32 8.00
C LYS A 83 8.26 -27.58 6.71
N ALA A 84 8.78 -28.79 6.54
CA ALA A 84 9.45 -29.20 5.32
C ALA A 84 8.50 -29.18 4.11
N GLU A 85 7.29 -29.72 4.27
CA GLU A 85 6.26 -29.72 3.22
C GLU A 85 5.79 -28.31 2.87
N LYS A 86 5.58 -27.45 3.87
CA LYS A 86 5.25 -26.04 3.64
C LYS A 86 6.36 -25.32 2.87
N THR A 87 7.62 -25.56 3.27
CA THR A 87 8.79 -24.96 2.64
C THR A 87 8.95 -25.44 1.19
N ALA A 88 8.92 -26.75 0.97
CA ALA A 88 8.99 -27.37 -0.34
C ALA A 88 7.87 -26.86 -1.26
N LYS A 89 6.65 -26.69 -0.76
CA LYS A 89 5.54 -26.14 -1.55
C LYS A 89 5.82 -24.73 -2.06
N VAL A 90 6.36 -23.84 -1.22
CA VAL A 90 6.67 -22.45 -1.60
C VAL A 90 7.75 -22.41 -2.69
N VAL A 91 8.73 -23.29 -2.63
CA VAL A 91 9.89 -23.27 -3.54
C VAL A 91 9.80 -24.29 -4.67
N ASN A 92 8.64 -24.92 -4.88
CA ASN A 92 8.46 -26.04 -5.82
C ASN A 92 9.54 -27.14 -5.64
N GLY A 93 9.86 -27.43 -4.39
CA GLY A 93 10.87 -28.38 -3.93
C GLY A 93 10.33 -29.77 -3.63
N TRP A 94 11.22 -30.63 -3.13
CA TRP A 94 10.97 -32.00 -2.71
C TRP A 94 11.24 -32.14 -1.22
N VAL A 95 10.69 -33.18 -0.58
CA VAL A 95 10.87 -33.46 0.84
C VAL A 95 11.37 -34.89 1.02
N THR A 96 12.20 -35.11 2.04
CA THR A 96 12.56 -36.46 2.51
C THR A 96 12.79 -36.44 4.02
N LEU A 97 12.38 -37.51 4.70
CA LEU A 97 12.52 -37.70 6.15
C LEU A 97 12.94 -39.15 6.45
N PRO A 98 13.64 -39.40 7.58
CA PRO A 98 13.94 -40.76 8.02
C PRO A 98 12.67 -41.60 8.18
N PRO A 99 12.59 -42.83 7.61
CA PRO A 99 11.39 -43.66 7.67
C PRO A 99 11.27 -44.41 9.02
N THR A 100 11.22 -43.67 10.13
CA THR A 100 11.13 -44.21 11.49
C THR A 100 9.75 -43.99 12.12
N LYS A 101 9.38 -44.86 13.07
CA LYS A 101 8.18 -44.69 13.91
C LYS A 101 8.44 -43.85 15.17
N GLU A 102 9.71 -43.60 15.44
CA GLU A 102 10.22 -42.83 16.58
C GLU A 102 10.86 -41.54 16.06
N LYS A 103 11.02 -40.57 16.94
CA LYS A 103 11.75 -39.35 16.62
C LYS A 103 13.18 -39.66 16.20
N ALA A 104 13.58 -39.21 15.01
CA ALA A 104 14.94 -39.39 14.49
C ALA A 104 15.27 -38.32 13.44
N ASP A 105 16.52 -37.88 13.40
CA ASP A 105 17.08 -37.18 12.23
C ASP A 105 17.82 -38.15 11.28
N TRP A 106 18.41 -37.63 10.21
CA TRP A 106 19.17 -38.45 9.27
C TRP A 106 20.49 -38.98 9.85
N ASP A 107 21.08 -38.32 10.84
CA ASP A 107 22.28 -38.78 11.53
C ASP A 107 21.97 -39.99 12.42
N ASP A 108 20.89 -39.90 13.21
CA ASP A 108 20.34 -40.99 14.04
C ASP A 108 20.05 -42.23 13.19
N TYR A 109 19.41 -42.04 12.03
CA TYR A 109 19.10 -43.14 11.11
C TYR A 109 20.39 -43.78 10.55
N ARG A 110 21.38 -42.97 10.18
CA ARG A 110 22.69 -43.44 9.71
C ARG A 110 23.42 -44.25 10.76
N GLN A 111 23.45 -43.78 12.01
CA GLN A 111 24.12 -44.49 13.11
C GLN A 111 23.49 -45.87 13.36
N LYS A 112 22.17 -45.98 13.22
CA LYS A 112 21.43 -47.23 13.47
C LYS A 112 21.48 -48.23 12.32
N HIS A 113 21.42 -47.76 11.07
CA HIS A 113 21.24 -48.61 9.89
C HIS A 113 22.46 -48.68 8.96
N GLY A 114 23.48 -47.85 9.18
CA GLY A 114 24.66 -47.75 8.32
C GLY A 114 24.42 -46.88 7.09
N ILE A 115 25.51 -46.47 6.44
CA ILE A 115 25.48 -45.46 5.37
C ILE A 115 24.73 -45.94 4.11
N GLU A 116 24.95 -47.20 3.68
CA GLU A 116 24.35 -47.73 2.45
C GLU A 116 22.82 -47.86 2.56
N ALA A 117 22.31 -48.37 3.69
CA ALA A 117 20.88 -48.46 3.92
C ALA A 117 20.22 -47.07 4.04
N THR A 118 20.95 -46.10 4.61
CA THR A 118 20.48 -44.72 4.75
C THR A 118 20.43 -44.01 3.40
N LYS A 119 21.40 -44.26 2.53
CA LYS A 119 21.43 -43.72 1.16
C LYS A 119 20.24 -44.21 0.34
N GLN A 120 19.94 -45.52 0.44
CA GLN A 120 18.77 -46.09 -0.22
C GLN A 120 17.46 -45.50 0.33
N ALA A 121 17.31 -45.44 1.66
CA ALA A 121 16.14 -44.86 2.31
C ALA A 121 15.94 -43.37 1.97
N PHE A 122 17.03 -42.61 1.83
CA PHE A 122 16.98 -41.21 1.44
C PHE A 122 16.41 -41.05 0.04
N ILE A 123 16.93 -41.79 -0.94
CA ILE A 123 16.51 -41.69 -2.35
C ILE A 123 15.06 -42.13 -2.51
N GLU A 124 14.67 -43.26 -1.89
CA GLU A 124 13.28 -43.76 -1.91
C GLU A 124 12.31 -42.83 -1.18
N GLY A 125 12.78 -42.15 -0.14
CA GLY A 125 12.02 -41.21 0.67
C GLY A 125 11.83 -39.83 0.04
N VAL A 126 12.49 -39.51 -1.08
CA VAL A 126 12.32 -38.21 -1.75
C VAL A 126 10.98 -38.20 -2.50
N TYR A 127 10.05 -37.36 -2.03
CA TYR A 127 8.77 -37.13 -2.69
C TYR A 127 8.57 -35.66 -3.04
N LYS A 128 7.81 -35.43 -4.12
CA LYS A 128 7.31 -34.12 -4.48
C LYS A 128 5.86 -34.01 -4.05
N LEU A 129 5.47 -32.86 -3.53
CA LEU A 129 4.06 -32.54 -3.32
C LEU A 129 3.43 -32.24 -4.69
N SER A 130 2.77 -33.23 -5.30
CA SER A 130 1.89 -33.02 -6.45
C SER A 130 0.65 -32.23 -6.02
N GLU A 131 0.13 -31.37 -6.90
CA GLU A 131 -1.15 -30.66 -6.68
C GLU A 131 -2.34 -31.59 -6.40
N ASN A 132 -2.17 -32.89 -6.64
CA ASN A 132 -3.05 -33.94 -6.15
C ASN A 132 -2.33 -34.76 -5.08
N ASN A 133 -2.54 -34.40 -3.80
CA ASN A 133 -2.70 -35.30 -2.66
C ASN A 133 -2.93 -34.50 -1.36
N MET A 134 -4.04 -33.78 -1.31
CA MET A 134 -4.83 -33.81 -0.08
C MET A 134 -5.70 -35.07 -0.15
N LYS A 135 -5.37 -36.07 0.67
CA LYS A 135 -6.41 -36.84 1.35
C LYS A 135 -7.01 -35.93 2.43
N THR A 136 -7.81 -34.97 1.99
CA THR A 136 -9.09 -34.71 2.64
C THR A 136 -10.07 -35.67 1.96
N ASN A 137 -10.91 -36.36 2.73
CA ASN A 137 -11.87 -37.32 2.22
C ASN A 137 -12.68 -36.71 1.05
N LYS A 138 -12.35 -37.10 -0.19
CA LYS A 138 -13.20 -36.88 -1.35
C LYS A 138 -14.42 -37.79 -1.19
N ILE A 139 -15.52 -37.25 -0.71
CA ILE A 139 -16.82 -37.65 -1.24
C ILE A 139 -16.81 -37.14 -2.69
N LEU A 140 -16.62 -38.05 -3.64
CA LEU A 140 -16.88 -37.79 -5.04
C LEU A 140 -18.38 -37.49 -5.19
N VAL A 141 -18.73 -36.25 -5.47
CA VAL A 141 -20.02 -35.91 -6.06
C VAL A 141 -19.79 -35.58 -7.52
N ASN A 142 -20.20 -36.53 -8.37
CA ASN A 142 -20.50 -36.32 -9.78
C ASN A 142 -21.42 -35.11 -9.95
N CYS A 143 -21.10 -34.23 -10.89
CA CYS A 143 -21.91 -33.06 -11.24
C CYS A 143 -23.29 -33.36 -11.85
N ASP A 144 -23.79 -34.60 -11.87
CA ASP A 144 -25.10 -34.94 -12.45
C ASP A 144 -26.04 -35.74 -11.54
N LYS A 145 -25.84 -35.70 -10.22
CA LYS A 145 -26.89 -36.12 -9.28
C LYS A 145 -26.97 -35.13 -8.13
N LYS A 146 -28.17 -34.55 -7.96
CA LYS A 146 -28.63 -33.87 -6.75
C LYS A 146 -28.11 -34.63 -5.51
N LEU A 147 -27.09 -34.09 -4.84
CA LEU A 147 -26.82 -34.47 -3.46
C LEU A 147 -27.46 -33.43 -2.57
N SER A 148 -28.60 -33.83 -1.99
CA SER A 148 -29.15 -33.24 -0.80
C SER A 148 -28.14 -33.43 0.34
N ILE A 149 -27.43 -32.37 0.70
CA ILE A 149 -26.74 -32.28 1.99
C ILE A 149 -27.84 -32.18 3.05
N ASP A 150 -27.83 -33.06 4.03
CA ASP A 150 -28.73 -32.97 5.17
C ASP A 150 -28.19 -31.88 6.12
N THR A 151 -28.85 -30.72 6.13
CA THR A 151 -28.27 -29.44 6.56
C THR A 151 -28.26 -29.17 8.07
N ASP A 152 -28.80 -30.05 8.91
CA ASP A 152 -29.04 -29.68 10.31
C ASP A 152 -27.86 -29.99 11.28
N THR A 153 -26.93 -30.90 10.95
CA THR A 153 -25.99 -31.46 11.96
C THR A 153 -24.51 -31.09 11.83
N ASP A 154 -23.99 -30.79 10.63
CA ASP A 154 -22.53 -30.61 10.43
C ASP A 154 -22.01 -29.19 10.70
N ILE A 155 -22.73 -28.15 10.26
CA ILE A 155 -22.27 -26.75 10.45
C ILE A 155 -22.40 -26.32 11.91
N ALA A 156 -23.39 -26.86 12.61
CA ALA A 156 -23.58 -26.62 14.04
C ALA A 156 -22.36 -27.04 14.87
N GLN A 157 -21.59 -28.04 14.44
CA GLN A 157 -20.42 -28.58 15.15
C GLN A 157 -19.10 -27.91 14.76
N LEU A 158 -19.07 -27.11 13.69
CA LEU A 158 -17.83 -26.46 13.24
C LEU A 158 -17.31 -25.44 14.26
N ALA A 159 -16.02 -25.55 14.55
CA ALA A 159 -15.29 -24.62 15.39
C ALA A 159 -15.14 -23.24 14.72
N PRO A 160 -14.96 -22.16 15.50
CA PRO A 160 -14.88 -20.80 14.94
C PRO A 160 -13.79 -20.61 13.87
N ASN A 161 -12.66 -21.30 13.98
CA ASN A 161 -11.60 -21.27 12.97
C ASN A 161 -11.99 -21.95 11.65
N GLN A 162 -12.79 -23.00 11.69
CA GLN A 162 -13.31 -23.66 10.49
C GLN A 162 -14.32 -22.75 9.80
N LEU A 163 -15.23 -22.16 10.57
CA LEU A 163 -16.20 -21.18 10.07
C LEU A 163 -15.51 -19.93 9.49
N ALA A 164 -14.45 -19.43 10.13
CA ALA A 164 -13.67 -18.30 9.62
C ALA A 164 -12.99 -18.64 8.27
N LYS A 165 -12.49 -19.86 8.09
CA LYS A 165 -11.95 -20.31 6.80
C LYS A 165 -13.02 -20.43 5.71
N LEU A 166 -14.23 -20.84 6.07
CA LEU A 166 -15.37 -20.83 5.14
C LEU A 166 -15.75 -19.40 4.75
N LEU A 167 -15.73 -18.47 5.69
CA LEU A 167 -15.97 -17.06 5.43
C LEU A 167 -14.90 -16.46 4.49
N ILE A 168 -13.61 -16.77 4.70
CA ILE A 168 -12.54 -16.40 3.75
C ILE A 168 -12.84 -16.96 2.36
N SER A 169 -13.23 -18.23 2.26
CA SER A 169 -13.51 -18.89 0.99
C SER A 169 -14.69 -18.25 0.26
N ARG A 170 -15.72 -17.82 1.00
CA ARG A 170 -16.91 -17.15 0.48
C ARG A 170 -16.60 -15.77 -0.09
N TYR A 171 -15.71 -15.03 0.56
CA TYR A 171 -15.24 -13.72 0.08
C TYR A 171 -14.09 -13.80 -0.94
N GLY A 172 -13.44 -14.96 -1.08
CA GLY A 172 -12.27 -15.17 -1.91
C GLY A 172 -10.98 -14.73 -1.23
N ARG A 173 -10.70 -13.42 -1.22
CA ARG A 173 -9.48 -12.84 -0.62
C ARG A 173 -9.83 -11.86 0.49
N LEU A 174 -9.44 -12.22 1.71
CA LEU A 174 -9.53 -11.37 2.89
C LEU A 174 -8.15 -11.09 3.48
N ALA A 175 -7.96 -9.87 3.95
CA ALA A 175 -6.77 -9.45 4.68
C ALA A 175 -7.16 -8.72 5.96
N VAL A 176 -6.21 -8.54 6.88
CA VAL A 176 -6.42 -7.82 8.15
C VAL A 176 -5.39 -6.72 8.30
N ASN A 177 -5.82 -5.53 8.72
CA ASN A 177 -4.93 -4.54 9.28
C ASN A 177 -4.66 -4.91 10.73
N MET A 178 -3.41 -5.27 11.06
CA MET A 178 -3.03 -5.77 12.39
C MET A 178 -3.14 -4.71 13.50
N GLU A 179 -3.06 -3.42 13.16
CA GLU A 179 -3.16 -2.32 14.12
C GLU A 179 -4.62 -2.02 14.45
N SER A 180 -5.47 -1.86 13.43
CA SER A 180 -6.88 -1.53 13.63
C SER A 180 -7.79 -2.76 13.80
N SER A 181 -7.26 -3.97 13.57
CA SER A 181 -8.03 -5.22 13.47
C SER A 181 -9.16 -5.18 12.43
N THR A 182 -9.07 -4.28 11.45
CA THR A 182 -10.08 -4.15 10.38
C THR A 182 -9.83 -5.20 9.30
N ILE A 183 -10.86 -5.93 8.91
CA ILE A 183 -10.82 -6.87 7.79
C ILE A 183 -11.03 -6.11 6.47
N TYR A 184 -10.28 -6.50 5.44
CA TYR A 184 -10.41 -6.00 4.08
C TYR A 184 -10.77 -7.12 3.13
N ASN A 185 -11.63 -6.85 2.15
CA ASN A 185 -11.89 -7.73 1.02
C ASN A 185 -11.30 -7.14 -0.25
N TYR A 186 -10.68 -7.99 -1.07
CA TYR A 186 -10.28 -7.60 -2.40
C TYR A 186 -11.41 -7.82 -3.41
N ASN A 187 -11.95 -6.72 -3.95
CA ASN A 187 -13.12 -6.76 -4.84
C ASN A 187 -12.77 -6.97 -6.33
N GLY A 188 -11.51 -7.33 -6.64
CA GLY A 188 -10.98 -7.42 -8.01
C GLY A 188 -10.27 -6.16 -8.50
N ILE A 189 -10.37 -5.05 -7.75
CA ILE A 189 -9.72 -3.77 -8.07
C ILE A 189 -8.94 -3.28 -6.85
N ILE A 190 -9.65 -3.12 -5.72
CA ILE A 190 -9.10 -2.58 -4.48
C ILE A 190 -9.43 -3.45 -3.27
N TRP A 191 -8.64 -3.28 -2.22
CA TRP A 191 -8.91 -3.78 -0.87
C TRP A 191 -9.84 -2.81 -0.15
N GLN A 192 -11.08 -3.23 0.11
CA GLN A 192 -12.10 -2.42 0.79
C GLN A 192 -12.29 -2.88 2.23
N PRO A 193 -12.35 -1.95 3.21
CA PRO A 193 -12.59 -2.31 4.60
C PRO A 193 -14.01 -2.85 4.77
N ILE A 194 -14.16 -3.91 5.55
CA ILE A 194 -15.44 -4.49 5.94
C ILE A 194 -15.68 -4.19 7.42
N LYS A 195 -16.86 -3.66 7.74
CA LYS A 195 -17.27 -3.46 9.14
C LYS A 195 -17.60 -4.80 9.80
N ASP A 196 -17.31 -4.93 11.09
CA ASP A 196 -17.68 -6.12 11.89
C ASP A 196 -19.17 -6.43 11.82
N SER A 197 -20.03 -5.40 11.71
CA SER A 197 -21.48 -5.58 11.54
C SER A 197 -21.85 -6.22 10.19
N GLU A 198 -21.08 -5.94 9.13
CA GLU A 198 -21.27 -6.54 7.81
C GLU A 198 -20.80 -7.99 7.80
N LEU A 199 -19.64 -8.28 8.41
CA LEU A 199 -19.19 -9.65 8.64
C LEU A 199 -20.19 -10.45 9.49
N SER A 200 -20.77 -9.81 10.52
CA SER A 200 -21.78 -10.41 11.37
C SER A 200 -23.03 -10.78 10.58
N ARG A 201 -23.49 -9.87 9.72
CA ARG A 201 -24.62 -10.10 8.82
C ARG A 201 -24.33 -11.23 7.84
N GLU A 202 -23.12 -11.27 7.26
CA GLU A 202 -22.75 -12.33 6.33
C GLU A 202 -22.67 -13.70 7.01
N MET A 203 -22.16 -13.76 8.24
CA MET A 203 -22.18 -14.99 9.02
C MET A 203 -23.61 -15.42 9.39
N ALA A 204 -24.48 -14.48 9.76
CA ALA A 204 -25.89 -14.78 10.01
C ALA A 204 -26.59 -15.34 8.75
N ASN A 205 -26.32 -14.75 7.58
CA ASN A 205 -26.80 -15.26 6.29
C ASN A 205 -26.27 -16.67 6.03
N PHE A 206 -24.97 -16.89 6.20
CA PHE A 206 -24.34 -18.20 6.04
C PHE A 206 -25.01 -19.26 6.92
N PHE A 207 -25.26 -18.99 8.20
CA PHE A 207 -25.95 -19.94 9.07
C PHE A 207 -27.41 -20.17 8.65
N THR A 208 -28.13 -19.11 8.25
CA THR A 208 -29.52 -19.19 7.82
C THR A 208 -29.70 -20.00 6.52
N GLU A 209 -28.85 -19.75 5.52
CA GLU A 209 -28.82 -20.51 4.25
C GLU A 209 -28.57 -22.00 4.45
N ASN A 210 -27.88 -22.34 5.54
CA ASN A 210 -27.57 -23.70 5.94
C ASN A 210 -28.48 -24.23 7.06
N ASN A 211 -29.66 -23.62 7.27
CA ASN A 211 -30.66 -24.04 8.27
C ASN A 211 -30.10 -24.23 9.70
N THR A 212 -29.02 -23.53 10.05
CA THR A 212 -28.31 -23.71 11.32
C THR A 212 -28.58 -22.55 12.27
N HIS A 213 -28.89 -22.86 13.53
CA HIS A 213 -29.03 -21.83 14.56
C HIS A 213 -27.69 -21.17 14.90
N PHE A 214 -27.73 -19.88 15.21
CA PHE A 214 -26.56 -19.10 15.59
C PHE A 214 -26.86 -18.18 16.78
N SER A 215 -25.78 -17.71 17.41
CA SER A 215 -25.83 -16.70 18.46
C SER A 215 -24.82 -15.61 18.16
N MET A 216 -25.04 -14.40 18.68
CA MET A 216 -24.08 -13.30 18.53
C MET A 216 -22.71 -13.65 19.11
N ARG A 217 -22.65 -14.42 20.21
CA ARG A 217 -21.38 -14.91 20.77
C ARG A 217 -20.61 -15.78 19.77
N ARG A 218 -21.31 -16.67 19.06
CA ARG A 218 -20.69 -17.54 18.05
C ARG A 218 -20.21 -16.73 16.85
N ILE A 219 -21.03 -15.81 16.34
CA ILE A 219 -20.66 -14.93 15.22
C ILE A 219 -19.43 -14.10 15.56
N ASN A 220 -19.44 -13.41 16.70
CA ASN A 220 -18.33 -12.58 17.13
C ASN A 220 -17.05 -13.42 17.31
N GLY A 221 -17.17 -14.62 17.89
CA GLY A 221 -16.03 -15.54 18.00
C GLY A 221 -15.44 -15.96 16.65
N VAL A 222 -16.26 -16.10 15.60
CA VAL A 222 -15.77 -16.36 14.23
C VAL A 222 -15.03 -15.15 13.68
N ILE A 223 -15.56 -13.94 13.87
CA ILE A 223 -14.93 -12.69 13.40
C ILE A 223 -13.62 -12.43 14.13
N ASP A 224 -13.56 -12.67 15.44
CA ASP A 224 -12.33 -12.53 16.23
C ASP A 224 -11.26 -13.51 15.74
N VAL A 225 -11.64 -14.76 15.46
CA VAL A 225 -10.69 -15.74 14.89
C VAL A 225 -10.30 -15.35 13.47
N LEU A 226 -11.21 -14.82 12.64
CA LEU A 226 -10.91 -14.33 11.30
C LEU A 226 -9.79 -13.27 11.34
N LYS A 227 -9.87 -12.31 12.27
CA LYS A 227 -8.84 -11.27 12.47
C LYS A 227 -7.47 -11.83 12.84
N VAL A 228 -7.41 -13.02 13.43
CA VAL A 228 -6.16 -13.71 13.76
C VAL A 228 -5.60 -14.50 12.57
N ILE A 229 -6.45 -15.08 11.73
CA ILE A 229 -6.02 -16.01 10.66
C ILE A 229 -5.93 -15.39 9.27
N ALA A 230 -6.56 -14.24 9.03
CA ALA A 230 -6.50 -13.54 7.74
C ALA A 230 -5.07 -13.05 7.45
N GLU A 231 -4.72 -12.91 6.17
CA GLU A 231 -3.39 -12.41 5.78
C GLU A 231 -3.24 -10.94 6.21
N PRO A 232 -2.11 -10.54 6.82
CA PRO A 232 -1.86 -9.13 7.10
C PRO A 232 -1.81 -8.31 5.82
N ILE A 233 -2.50 -7.17 5.79
CA ILE A 233 -2.30 -6.16 4.76
C ILE A 233 -0.83 -5.71 4.77
N ARG A 234 -0.24 -5.51 3.59
CA ARG A 234 1.12 -4.98 3.47
C ARG A 234 1.12 -3.51 3.10
N GLU A 235 2.27 -2.87 3.27
CA GLU A 235 2.45 -1.51 2.79
C GLU A 235 2.34 -1.47 1.26
N ARG A 236 1.54 -0.51 0.78
CA ARG A 236 1.40 -0.20 -0.64
C ARG A 236 2.66 0.50 -1.14
N ASP A 237 3.06 0.17 -2.35
CA ASP A 237 4.06 0.93 -3.09
C ASP A 237 3.48 2.29 -3.53
N LEU A 238 4.12 3.38 -3.09
CA LEU A 238 3.73 4.75 -3.45
C LEU A 238 3.97 5.06 -4.93
N ASP A 239 4.77 4.23 -5.61
CA ASP A 239 5.01 4.36 -7.04
C ASP A 239 3.96 3.63 -7.89
N VAL A 240 2.83 3.23 -7.30
CA VAL A 240 1.70 2.64 -8.01
C VAL A 240 0.48 3.55 -7.91
N ILE A 241 -0.11 3.90 -9.05
CA ILE A 241 -1.36 4.66 -9.17
C ILE A 241 -2.48 3.71 -9.62
N GLY A 242 -3.60 3.74 -8.91
CA GLY A 242 -4.78 2.93 -9.22
C GLY A 242 -5.75 3.65 -10.14
N PHE A 243 -6.11 3.00 -11.25
CA PHE A 243 -7.11 3.43 -12.22
C PHE A 243 -8.29 2.46 -12.24
N ALA A 244 -9.41 2.83 -12.85
CA ALA A 244 -10.58 1.96 -12.91
C ALA A 244 -10.28 0.62 -13.61
N ASN A 245 -9.41 0.64 -14.62
CA ASN A 245 -9.08 -0.51 -15.48
C ASN A 245 -7.71 -1.15 -15.21
N GLY A 246 -6.97 -0.72 -14.19
CA GLY A 246 -5.68 -1.31 -13.84
C GLY A 246 -4.83 -0.41 -12.96
N VAL A 247 -3.54 -0.69 -12.93
CA VAL A 247 -2.55 0.06 -12.15
C VAL A 247 -1.43 0.54 -13.04
N LEU A 248 -0.90 1.72 -12.76
CA LEU A 248 0.29 2.25 -13.40
C LEU A 248 1.43 2.33 -12.39
N ASN A 249 2.59 1.79 -12.75
CA ASN A 249 3.82 2.00 -11.98
C ASN A 249 4.55 3.25 -12.49
N THR A 250 4.73 4.26 -11.65
CA THR A 250 5.32 5.57 -11.99
C THR A 250 6.83 5.51 -12.23
N LYS A 251 7.53 4.48 -11.76
CA LYS A 251 8.97 4.31 -11.97
C LYS A 251 9.29 3.80 -13.37
N ASN A 252 8.54 2.80 -13.85
CA ASN A 252 8.80 2.16 -15.13
C ASN A 252 7.75 2.47 -16.21
N HIS A 253 6.73 3.26 -15.88
CA HIS A 253 5.64 3.68 -16.78
C HIS A 253 4.86 2.52 -17.39
N LYS A 254 4.84 1.38 -16.70
CA LYS A 254 4.11 0.19 -17.15
C LYS A 254 2.70 0.20 -16.56
N PHE A 255 1.72 0.12 -17.44
CA PHE A 255 0.34 -0.16 -17.06
C PHE A 255 0.11 -1.67 -17.03
N SER A 256 -0.57 -2.17 -16.00
CA SER A 256 -0.90 -3.59 -15.84
C SER A 256 -2.31 -3.79 -15.29
N PRO A 257 -2.92 -4.96 -15.51
CA PRO A 257 -4.16 -5.32 -14.84
C PRO A 257 -4.03 -5.25 -13.32
N HIS A 258 -5.15 -5.07 -12.64
CA HIS A 258 -5.20 -5.10 -11.18
C HIS A 258 -4.62 -6.40 -10.62
N ASN A 259 -3.76 -6.26 -9.61
CA ASN A 259 -3.24 -7.36 -8.84
C ASN A 259 -3.51 -7.13 -7.34
N PRO A 260 -4.12 -8.09 -6.62
CA PRO A 260 -4.29 -7.98 -5.17
C PRO A 260 -2.98 -7.77 -4.40
N ASP A 261 -1.85 -8.23 -4.94
CA ASP A 261 -0.54 -8.10 -4.32
C ASP A 261 0.03 -6.66 -4.40
N ASP A 262 -0.62 -5.76 -5.13
CA ASP A 262 -0.29 -4.32 -5.17
C ASP A 262 -0.84 -3.57 -3.94
N TRP A 263 -1.69 -4.21 -3.13
CA TRP A 263 -2.31 -3.65 -1.92
C TRP A 263 -3.01 -2.31 -2.15
N LEU A 264 -3.63 -2.18 -3.33
CA LEU A 264 -4.34 -0.98 -3.72
C LEU A 264 -5.58 -0.80 -2.85
N LEU A 265 -5.58 0.23 -2.00
CA LEU A 265 -6.74 0.60 -1.18
C LEU A 265 -7.71 1.55 -1.92
N HIS A 266 -7.25 2.20 -2.98
CA HIS A 266 -7.97 3.26 -3.70
C HIS A 266 -7.57 3.32 -5.17
N GLU A 267 -8.53 3.60 -6.03
CA GLU A 267 -8.38 3.93 -7.44
C GLU A 267 -9.07 5.28 -7.73
N ASN A 268 -8.70 5.98 -8.80
CA ASN A 268 -9.15 7.35 -9.06
C ASN A 268 -10.44 7.49 -9.89
N GLY A 269 -11.06 6.39 -10.32
CA GLY A 269 -12.27 6.33 -11.15
C GLY A 269 -12.01 6.55 -12.65
N ILE A 270 -10.76 6.78 -13.05
CA ILE A 270 -10.40 7.12 -14.43
C ILE A 270 -10.01 5.85 -15.19
N THR A 271 -10.48 5.72 -16.43
CA THR A 271 -9.98 4.68 -17.34
C THR A 271 -8.69 5.15 -18.00
N TYR A 272 -7.57 4.51 -17.68
CA TYR A 272 -6.30 4.79 -18.32
C TYR A 272 -6.29 4.28 -19.76
N THR A 273 -5.84 5.12 -20.69
CA THR A 273 -5.73 4.82 -22.12
C THR A 273 -4.35 5.22 -22.62
N GLU A 274 -3.82 4.49 -23.62
CA GLU A 274 -2.60 4.89 -24.31
C GLU A 274 -2.82 6.18 -25.11
N ALA A 275 -1.74 6.91 -25.37
CA ALA A 275 -1.79 8.11 -26.20
C ALA A 275 -2.14 7.73 -27.65
N VAL A 276 -2.96 8.57 -28.30
CA VAL A 276 -3.18 8.44 -29.74
C VAL A 276 -1.97 8.98 -30.52
N GLU A 277 -1.79 8.52 -31.76
CA GLU A 277 -0.68 8.98 -32.59
C GLU A 277 -0.74 10.51 -32.79
N GLY A 278 0.37 11.20 -32.53
CA GLY A 278 0.45 12.66 -32.64
C GLY A 278 -0.27 13.43 -31.53
N GLU A 279 -0.66 12.78 -30.43
CA GLU A 279 -1.27 13.46 -29.28
C GLU A 279 -0.35 14.55 -28.72
N THR A 280 -0.88 15.77 -28.59
CA THR A 280 -0.23 16.86 -27.88
C THR A 280 -1.18 17.50 -26.88
N LEU A 281 -0.62 18.13 -25.84
CA LEU A 281 -1.44 18.81 -24.84
C LEU A 281 -2.27 19.94 -25.46
N GLU A 282 -1.70 20.71 -26.38
CA GLU A 282 -2.35 21.84 -27.03
C GLU A 282 -3.52 21.40 -27.92
N ALA A 283 -3.37 20.28 -28.63
CA ALA A 283 -4.39 19.80 -29.57
C ALA A 283 -5.47 18.95 -28.88
N ASN A 284 -5.08 18.14 -27.90
CA ASN A 284 -5.95 17.14 -27.27
C ASN A 284 -6.47 17.57 -25.89
N ALA A 285 -5.85 18.56 -25.25
CA ALA A 285 -6.31 19.19 -24.02
C ALA A 285 -6.27 20.75 -24.10
N PRO A 286 -6.93 21.36 -25.11
CA PRO A 286 -6.85 22.80 -25.35
C PRO A 286 -7.41 23.64 -24.20
N ASN A 287 -8.43 23.17 -23.47
CA ASN A 287 -9.04 23.93 -22.38
C ASN A 287 -8.12 23.95 -21.16
N TYR A 288 -7.51 22.83 -20.83
CA TYR A 288 -6.46 22.72 -19.82
C TYR A 288 -5.24 23.57 -20.18
N THR A 289 -4.78 23.49 -21.43
CA THR A 289 -3.66 24.29 -21.93
C THR A 289 -3.94 25.79 -21.78
N LYS A 290 -5.13 26.23 -22.19
CA LYS A 290 -5.56 27.63 -22.03
C LYS A 290 -5.60 28.05 -20.57
N TRP A 291 -6.15 27.20 -19.69
CA TRP A 291 -6.19 27.46 -18.25
C TRP A 291 -4.77 27.54 -17.66
N LEU A 292 -3.89 26.59 -17.99
CA LEU A 292 -2.52 26.54 -17.49
C LEU A 292 -1.71 27.77 -17.92
N ASN A 293 -1.85 28.18 -19.18
CA ASN A 293 -1.23 29.41 -19.70
C ASN A 293 -1.77 30.65 -18.98
N HIS A 294 -3.07 30.71 -18.70
CA HIS A 294 -3.69 31.80 -17.93
C HIS A 294 -3.12 31.89 -16.51
N VAL A 295 -3.17 30.80 -15.74
CA VAL A 295 -2.75 30.81 -14.32
C VAL A 295 -1.23 30.96 -14.13
N SER A 296 -0.45 30.61 -15.16
CA SER A 296 1.00 30.84 -15.19
C SER A 296 1.41 32.20 -15.74
N GLY A 297 0.47 32.99 -16.30
CA GLY A 297 0.80 34.24 -17.00
C GLY A 297 1.71 34.01 -18.22
N GLY A 298 1.60 32.84 -18.86
CA GLY A 298 2.49 32.41 -19.95
C GLY A 298 3.91 32.04 -19.52
N ASN A 299 4.23 32.03 -18.21
CA ASN A 299 5.54 31.63 -17.72
C ASN A 299 5.68 30.09 -17.72
N ALA A 300 6.56 29.58 -18.58
CA ALA A 300 6.78 28.14 -18.73
C ALA A 300 7.24 27.46 -17.43
N ASP A 301 8.15 28.07 -16.66
CA ASP A 301 8.65 27.48 -15.41
C ASP A 301 7.54 27.39 -14.35
N LYS A 302 6.72 28.44 -14.23
CA LYS A 302 5.55 28.42 -13.35
C LYS A 302 4.53 27.38 -13.80
N ALA A 303 4.28 27.24 -15.10
CA ALA A 303 3.41 26.21 -15.63
C ALA A 303 3.91 24.80 -15.26
N ARG A 304 5.21 24.52 -15.40
CA ARG A 304 5.81 23.25 -15.00
C ARG A 304 5.72 22.99 -13.49
N ARG A 305 5.88 24.03 -12.66
CA ARG A 305 5.68 23.92 -11.20
C ARG A 305 4.24 23.64 -10.82
N ILE A 306 3.27 24.25 -11.50
CA ILE A 306 1.84 23.94 -11.33
C ILE A 306 1.57 22.48 -11.71
N LYS A 307 2.11 22.00 -12.83
CA LYS A 307 2.05 20.59 -13.21
C LYS A 307 2.67 19.67 -12.16
N ALA A 308 3.80 20.04 -11.57
CA ALA A 308 4.41 19.27 -10.47
C ALA A 308 3.48 19.16 -9.25
N GLY A 309 2.70 20.21 -8.97
CA GLY A 309 1.68 20.19 -7.91
C GLY A 309 0.52 19.24 -8.24
N LEU A 310 0.06 19.24 -9.49
CA LEU A 310 -0.95 18.28 -9.96
C LEU A 310 -0.43 16.84 -9.98
N TYR A 311 0.84 16.63 -10.30
CA TYR A 311 1.50 15.32 -10.21
C TYR A 311 1.56 14.82 -8.76
N MET A 312 1.91 15.69 -7.80
CA MET A 312 1.89 15.36 -6.38
C MET A 312 0.51 14.83 -5.95
N VAL A 313 -0.57 15.45 -6.45
CA VAL A 313 -1.95 15.02 -6.20
C VAL A 313 -2.24 13.67 -6.86
N LEU A 314 -1.98 13.54 -8.17
CA LEU A 314 -2.23 12.32 -8.95
C LEU A 314 -1.51 11.10 -8.36
N ALA A 315 -0.22 11.24 -8.04
CA ALA A 315 0.61 10.19 -7.47
C ALA A 315 0.44 10.06 -5.94
N ASN A 316 -0.42 10.88 -5.32
CA ASN A 316 -0.67 10.93 -3.88
C ASN A 316 0.63 10.97 -3.04
N ARG A 317 1.54 11.87 -3.40
CA ARG A 317 2.84 12.04 -2.73
C ARG A 317 2.72 12.85 -1.43
N TYR A 318 1.91 12.36 -0.51
CA TYR A 318 1.79 12.91 0.85
C TYR A 318 3.10 12.79 1.65
N ASP A 319 3.98 11.86 1.26
CA ASP A 319 5.29 11.59 1.85
C ASP A 319 6.30 12.73 1.66
N TRP A 320 6.06 13.65 0.72
CA TRP A 320 6.93 14.79 0.45
C TRP A 320 6.93 15.86 1.55
N GLN A 321 6.03 15.72 2.52
CA GLN A 321 5.79 16.67 3.58
C GLN A 321 5.49 18.09 3.08
N LEU A 322 4.73 18.19 2.00
CA LEU A 322 4.29 19.45 1.42
C LEU A 322 2.75 19.54 1.47
N PHE A 323 2.24 20.76 1.41
CA PHE A 323 0.87 21.06 1.02
C PHE A 323 0.87 22.23 0.04
N ILE A 324 -0.20 22.34 -0.74
CA ILE A 324 -0.34 23.36 -1.76
C ILE A 324 -1.30 24.43 -1.25
N GLU A 325 -0.95 25.69 -1.42
CA GLU A 325 -1.83 26.81 -1.22
C GLU A 325 -1.95 27.61 -2.51
N VAL A 326 -3.18 27.85 -2.96
CA VAL A 326 -3.46 28.66 -4.14
C VAL A 326 -4.16 29.93 -3.72
N THR A 327 -3.53 31.07 -3.97
CA THR A 327 -4.05 32.41 -3.66
C THR A 327 -4.39 33.17 -4.93
N GLY A 328 -5.17 34.24 -4.83
CA GLY A 328 -5.51 35.10 -5.97
C GLY A 328 -6.92 35.64 -5.91
N VAL A 329 -7.29 36.52 -6.83
CA VAL A 329 -8.61 37.18 -6.84
C VAL A 329 -9.74 36.26 -7.33
N GLY A 330 -11.00 36.67 -7.14
CA GLY A 330 -12.15 35.94 -7.68
C GLY A 330 -12.06 35.79 -9.21
N GLY A 331 -12.36 34.59 -9.73
CA GLY A 331 -12.30 34.33 -11.17
C GLY A 331 -10.88 34.12 -11.74
N SER A 332 -9.86 33.91 -10.90
CA SER A 332 -8.48 33.72 -11.37
C SER A 332 -8.08 32.29 -11.73
N GLY A 333 -9.01 31.33 -11.68
CA GLY A 333 -8.74 29.93 -12.02
C GLY A 333 -8.43 29.01 -10.82
N LYS A 334 -8.49 29.51 -9.58
CA LYS A 334 -8.27 28.70 -8.36
C LYS A 334 -9.23 27.52 -8.25
N SER A 335 -10.53 27.76 -8.49
CA SER A 335 -11.54 26.70 -8.43
C SER A 335 -11.29 25.64 -9.51
N VAL A 336 -10.78 26.03 -10.68
CA VAL A 336 -10.41 25.09 -11.74
C VAL A 336 -9.24 24.21 -11.32
N PHE A 337 -8.22 24.78 -10.64
CA PHE A 337 -7.13 23.98 -10.04
C PHE A 337 -7.66 22.90 -9.09
N MET A 338 -8.58 23.27 -8.20
CA MET A 338 -9.20 22.34 -7.25
C MET A 338 -10.00 21.24 -7.96
N HIS A 339 -10.75 21.57 -9.01
CA HIS A 339 -11.49 20.58 -9.78
C HIS A 339 -10.57 19.62 -10.53
N ILE A 340 -9.48 20.12 -11.13
CA ILE A 340 -8.48 19.23 -11.76
C ILE A 340 -7.89 18.28 -10.71
N ALA A 341 -7.50 18.79 -9.54
CA ALA A 341 -6.98 17.96 -8.46
C ALA A 341 -8.00 16.90 -7.99
N GLU A 342 -9.28 17.27 -7.86
CA GLU A 342 -10.37 16.35 -7.54
C GLU A 342 -10.58 15.29 -8.62
N PHE A 343 -10.54 15.66 -9.90
CA PHE A 343 -10.65 14.71 -11.02
C PHE A 343 -9.50 13.72 -11.05
N LEU A 344 -8.25 14.19 -10.86
CA LEU A 344 -7.07 13.32 -10.81
C LEU A 344 -7.13 12.31 -9.66
N THR A 345 -7.78 12.68 -8.54
CA THR A 345 -7.87 11.84 -7.33
C THR A 345 -9.12 10.95 -7.32
N GLY A 346 -10.20 11.39 -7.94
CA GLY A 346 -11.53 10.82 -7.83
C GLY A 346 -12.34 11.43 -6.66
N LYS A 347 -13.62 11.70 -6.90
CA LYS A 347 -14.54 12.30 -5.91
C LYS A 347 -14.67 11.47 -4.64
N HIS A 348 -14.68 10.14 -4.76
CA HIS A 348 -14.76 9.20 -3.63
C HIS A 348 -13.51 9.23 -2.73
N ASN A 349 -12.36 9.63 -3.27
CA ASN A 349 -11.11 9.77 -2.53
C ASN A 349 -10.86 11.21 -2.05
N THR A 350 -11.74 12.14 -2.39
CA THR A 350 -11.62 13.56 -2.02
C THR A 350 -12.60 13.90 -0.89
N SER A 351 -12.23 14.84 -0.04
CA SER A 351 -13.13 15.48 0.90
C SER A 351 -12.79 16.96 1.03
N SER A 352 -13.80 17.78 1.33
CA SER A 352 -13.69 19.23 1.47
C SER A 352 -14.03 19.66 2.89
N GLY A 353 -13.35 20.68 3.41
CA GLY A 353 -13.67 21.23 4.74
C GLY A 353 -12.95 22.54 5.06
N GLU A 354 -12.86 22.85 6.36
CA GLU A 354 -12.16 24.03 6.87
C GLU A 354 -10.82 23.64 7.49
N LEU A 355 -9.85 24.56 7.48
CA LEU A 355 -8.55 24.36 8.12
C LEU A 355 -8.69 24.06 9.62
N LYS A 356 -9.65 24.69 10.28
CA LYS A 356 -9.98 24.40 11.68
C LYS A 356 -10.41 22.95 11.91
N SER A 357 -11.01 22.30 10.92
CA SER A 357 -11.38 20.88 11.01
C SER A 357 -10.16 19.96 11.03
N LEU A 358 -9.00 20.40 10.53
CA LEU A 358 -7.76 19.63 10.61
C LEU A 358 -7.14 19.70 12.00
N ASP A 359 -7.36 20.78 12.75
CA ASP A 359 -6.83 20.95 14.12
C ASP A 359 -7.67 20.20 15.16
N ASP A 360 -8.95 19.94 14.88
CA ASP A 360 -9.86 19.24 15.79
C ASP A 360 -10.00 17.73 15.48
N ALA A 361 -9.91 16.88 16.51
CA ALA A 361 -9.99 15.41 16.35
C ALA A 361 -11.32 14.93 15.76
N ARG A 362 -12.41 15.62 16.12
CA ARG A 362 -13.74 15.31 15.61
C ARG A 362 -13.93 15.83 14.19
N GLY A 363 -13.42 17.02 13.90
CA GLY A 363 -13.30 17.57 12.55
C GLY A 363 -12.52 16.65 11.61
N ARG A 364 -11.42 16.04 12.08
CA ARG A 364 -10.59 15.13 11.28
C ARG A 364 -11.29 13.86 10.83
N ALA A 365 -12.32 13.40 11.57
CA ALA A 365 -13.04 12.17 11.24
C ALA A 365 -13.62 12.15 9.81
N GLN A 366 -13.98 13.31 9.25
CA GLN A 366 -14.51 13.41 7.89
C GLN A 366 -13.46 13.16 6.78
N PHE A 367 -12.17 13.22 7.12
CA PHE A 367 -11.07 13.08 6.15
C PHE A 367 -10.43 11.69 6.19
N VAL A 368 -10.90 10.79 7.06
CA VAL A 368 -10.37 9.43 7.19
C VAL A 368 -10.49 8.69 5.85
N GLY A 369 -9.39 8.09 5.41
CA GLY A 369 -9.32 7.33 4.16
C GLY A 369 -9.27 8.18 2.88
N LYS A 370 -9.26 9.51 2.97
CA LYS A 370 -9.20 10.40 1.81
C LYS A 370 -7.75 10.61 1.34
N LYS A 371 -7.55 10.74 0.03
CA LYS A 371 -6.25 11.01 -0.60
C LYS A 371 -6.03 12.48 -0.88
N LEU A 372 -7.11 13.22 -1.08
CA LEU A 372 -7.08 14.66 -1.25
C LEU A 372 -8.00 15.33 -0.24
N ILE A 373 -7.47 16.31 0.47
CA ILE A 373 -8.22 17.22 1.32
C ILE A 373 -8.21 18.59 0.66
N LEU A 374 -9.39 19.08 0.34
CA LEU A 374 -9.61 20.39 -0.22
C LEU A 374 -10.11 21.35 0.87
N LEU A 375 -9.45 22.48 1.03
CA LEU A 375 -9.85 23.55 1.94
C LEU A 375 -10.18 24.79 1.11
N PRO A 376 -11.35 24.83 0.43
CA PRO A 376 -11.74 25.94 -0.43
C PRO A 376 -11.97 27.22 0.36
N ASP A 377 -11.67 28.36 -0.26
CA ASP A 377 -12.08 29.70 0.17
C ASP A 377 -11.95 29.93 1.68
N GLN A 378 -10.78 29.59 2.24
CA GLN A 378 -10.54 29.76 3.66
C GLN A 378 -10.66 31.22 4.06
N ARG A 379 -11.46 31.48 5.09
CA ARG A 379 -11.56 32.79 5.73
C ARG A 379 -10.28 33.08 6.51
N LYS A 380 -10.26 34.19 7.25
CA LYS A 380 -9.14 34.52 8.16
C LYS A 380 -8.95 33.38 9.18
N TYR A 381 -7.88 32.62 9.02
CA TYR A 381 -7.39 31.65 9.99
C TYR A 381 -6.39 32.34 10.92
N SER A 382 -6.41 31.98 12.19
CA SER A 382 -5.50 32.47 13.22
C SER A 382 -5.26 31.35 14.22
N GLY A 383 -4.44 30.40 13.81
CA GLY A 383 -3.95 29.28 14.62
C GLY A 383 -2.53 28.91 14.22
N ASP A 384 -1.93 27.99 14.96
CA ASP A 384 -0.56 27.51 14.69
C ASP A 384 -0.51 26.42 13.61
N GLY A 385 -1.66 25.90 13.16
CA GLY A 385 -1.77 24.87 12.14
C GLY A 385 -1.25 23.52 12.62
N GLU A 386 -1.32 23.21 13.92
CA GLU A 386 -0.77 21.98 14.48
C GLU A 386 -1.30 20.71 13.78
N GLY A 387 -2.61 20.64 13.52
CA GLY A 387 -3.22 19.50 12.83
C GLY A 387 -2.75 19.39 11.37
N LEU A 388 -2.71 20.51 10.65
CA LEU A 388 -2.14 20.55 9.30
C LEU A 388 -0.67 20.10 9.30
N LYS A 389 0.13 20.56 10.26
CA LYS A 389 1.55 20.21 10.41
C LYS A 389 1.73 18.72 10.69
N ALA A 390 0.90 18.13 11.54
CA ALA A 390 0.94 16.71 11.87
C ALA A 390 0.56 15.84 10.65
N ILE A 391 -0.55 16.18 9.98
CA ILE A 391 -1.03 15.47 8.79
C ILE A 391 0.02 15.52 7.67
N THR A 392 0.50 16.72 7.34
CA THR A 392 1.53 16.90 6.30
C THR A 392 2.91 16.43 6.76
N GLY A 393 3.14 16.26 8.06
CA GLY A 393 4.38 15.71 8.62
C GLY A 393 4.44 14.17 8.57
N GLY A 394 3.29 13.51 8.44
CA GLY A 394 3.19 12.06 8.59
C GLY A 394 3.11 11.60 10.05
N ASP A 395 2.73 12.49 10.96
CA ASP A 395 2.57 12.19 12.38
C ASP A 395 1.20 11.53 12.65
N ASP A 396 1.11 10.74 13.72
CA ASP A 396 -0.16 10.21 14.20
C ASP A 396 -1.07 11.33 14.71
N VAL A 397 -2.32 11.34 14.24
CA VAL A 397 -3.34 12.28 14.69
C VAL A 397 -4.53 11.54 15.30
N GLY A 398 -5.06 12.10 16.39
CA GLY A 398 -6.28 11.58 17.01
C GLY A 398 -7.51 11.86 16.15
N ILE A 399 -8.38 10.86 16.03
CA ILE A 399 -9.64 10.87 15.28
C ILE A 399 -10.77 10.52 16.26
N ASP A 400 -11.81 11.36 16.31
CA ASP A 400 -12.98 11.18 17.18
C ASP A 400 -14.29 11.12 16.35
N PRO A 401 -14.62 9.98 15.72
CA PRO A 401 -15.84 9.85 14.93
C PRO A 401 -17.07 9.80 15.84
N LYS A 402 -18.15 10.43 15.39
CA LYS A 402 -19.40 10.51 16.16
C LYS A 402 -19.98 9.11 16.39
N TYR A 403 -20.21 8.76 17.65
CA TYR A 403 -20.76 7.47 18.10
C TYR A 403 -19.85 6.25 17.88
N GLU A 404 -18.56 6.48 17.59
CA GLU A 404 -17.55 5.42 17.49
C GLU A 404 -16.45 5.65 18.52
N LYS A 405 -15.55 4.67 18.70
CA LYS A 405 -14.41 4.84 19.61
C LYS A 405 -13.38 5.76 18.98
N GLN A 406 -12.80 6.65 19.79
CA GLN A 406 -11.64 7.44 19.38
C GLN A 406 -10.45 6.51 19.06
N PHE A 407 -9.69 6.87 18.03
CA PHE A 407 -8.46 6.17 17.64
C PHE A 407 -7.43 7.17 17.12
N SER A 408 -6.20 6.71 16.87
CA SER A 408 -5.16 7.52 16.22
C SER A 408 -4.73 6.86 14.91
N MET A 409 -4.34 7.67 13.93
CA MET A 409 -3.76 7.17 12.68
C MET A 409 -2.89 8.21 11.99
N VAL A 410 -1.99 7.75 11.12
CA VAL A 410 -1.30 8.60 10.13
C VAL A 410 -2.24 8.85 8.95
N MET A 411 -2.56 10.13 8.70
CA MET A 411 -3.38 10.54 7.56
C MET A 411 -2.53 10.66 6.28
N LYS A 412 -2.83 9.80 5.30
CA LYS A 412 -2.09 9.67 4.03
C LYS A 412 -2.74 10.48 2.91
N SER A 413 -2.79 11.81 3.09
CA SER A 413 -3.52 12.73 2.21
C SER A 413 -2.67 13.92 1.76
N VAL A 414 -2.82 14.32 0.50
CA VAL A 414 -2.37 15.63 0.01
C VAL A 414 -3.38 16.69 0.41
N VAL A 415 -2.91 17.86 0.87
CA VAL A 415 -3.77 18.97 1.27
C VAL A 415 -3.62 20.13 0.28
N ILE A 416 -4.75 20.64 -0.20
CA ILE A 416 -4.81 21.87 -1.01
C ILE A 416 -5.67 22.89 -0.29
N ILE A 417 -5.12 24.07 -0.08
CA ILE A 417 -5.81 25.22 0.49
C ILE A 417 -6.02 26.25 -0.61
N THR A 418 -7.21 26.83 -0.70
CA THR A 418 -7.43 27.99 -1.56
C THR A 418 -8.01 29.16 -0.79
N GLY A 419 -7.66 30.36 -1.22
CA GLY A 419 -8.16 31.58 -0.59
C GLY A 419 -7.87 32.80 -1.46
N ASN A 420 -8.49 33.92 -1.11
CA ASN A 420 -8.20 35.19 -1.78
C ASN A 420 -6.93 35.86 -1.26
N ARG A 421 -6.57 35.56 -0.01
CA ARG A 421 -5.35 36.03 0.64
C ARG A 421 -4.59 34.83 1.18
N PRO A 422 -3.26 34.92 1.28
CA PRO A 422 -2.46 33.93 1.95
C PRO A 422 -2.89 33.69 3.39
N MET A 423 -2.84 32.44 3.80
CA MET A 423 -3.08 32.02 5.17
C MET A 423 -2.03 32.58 6.12
N GLN A 424 -2.49 33.05 7.28
CA GLN A 424 -1.68 33.52 8.39
C GLN A 424 -1.61 32.42 9.45
N PHE A 425 -0.40 31.98 9.79
CA PHE A 425 -0.15 31.01 10.85
C PHE A 425 0.58 31.72 12.00
N THR A 426 0.19 31.44 13.23
CA THR A 426 0.81 32.05 14.43
C THR A 426 2.07 31.31 14.89
N GLU A 427 2.41 30.20 14.22
CA GLU A 427 3.56 29.34 14.49
C GLU A 427 4.90 30.05 14.23
N ARG A 428 5.89 29.83 15.11
CA ARG A 428 7.17 30.58 15.10
C ARG A 428 8.40 29.75 14.74
N HIS A 429 8.28 28.43 14.54
CA HIS A 429 9.41 27.52 14.30
C HIS A 429 9.56 27.11 12.82
N ASN A 430 8.95 27.85 11.89
CA ASN A 430 9.03 27.63 10.44
C ASN A 430 8.53 26.22 10.01
N GLY A 431 7.81 25.53 10.89
CA GLY A 431 7.33 24.17 10.66
C GLY A 431 6.28 24.11 9.55
N ILE A 432 5.42 25.13 9.46
CA ILE A 432 4.44 25.24 8.37
C ILE A 432 5.09 25.75 7.10
N ALA A 433 5.90 26.82 7.19
CA ALA A 433 6.41 27.50 6.01
C ALA A 433 7.35 26.63 5.15
N ARG A 434 8.12 25.70 5.75
CA ARG A 434 8.92 24.72 4.99
C ARG A 434 8.08 23.68 4.22
N ARG A 435 6.79 23.54 4.54
CA ARG A 435 5.85 22.59 3.91
C ARG A 435 4.91 23.27 2.89
N ARG A 436 4.88 24.60 2.89
CA ARG A 436 3.86 25.40 2.21
C ARG A 436 4.31 25.82 0.81
N VAL A 437 3.81 25.14 -0.22
CA VAL A 437 4.02 25.54 -1.63
C VAL A 437 2.90 26.50 -2.04
N ILE A 438 3.24 27.74 -2.36
CA ILE A 438 2.26 28.78 -2.70
C ILE A 438 2.26 29.01 -4.22
N PHE A 439 1.09 28.94 -4.85
CA PHE A 439 0.86 29.45 -6.20
C PHE A 439 -0.05 30.68 -6.14
N HIS A 440 0.41 31.80 -6.72
CA HIS A 440 -0.41 33.00 -6.83
C HIS A 440 -1.05 33.08 -8.21
N PHE A 441 -2.38 33.17 -8.30
CA PHE A 441 -3.10 33.32 -9.55
C PHE A 441 -3.57 34.78 -9.68
N ASN A 442 -2.75 35.58 -10.35
CA ASN A 442 -2.76 37.04 -10.30
C ASN A 442 -3.89 37.66 -11.14
N GLU A 443 -4.37 36.95 -12.16
CA GLU A 443 -5.25 37.50 -13.18
C GLU A 443 -6.66 36.94 -13.10
N SER A 444 -7.66 37.83 -12.98
CA SER A 444 -9.07 37.46 -13.08
C SER A 444 -9.52 37.39 -14.54
N VAL A 445 -10.27 36.36 -14.91
CA VAL A 445 -10.94 36.29 -16.21
C VAL A 445 -12.17 37.21 -16.17
N PRO A 446 -12.35 38.15 -17.12
CA PRO A 446 -13.55 38.97 -17.19
C PRO A 446 -14.83 38.13 -17.31
N ASP A 447 -15.93 38.55 -16.68
CA ASP A 447 -17.18 37.76 -16.63
C ASP A 447 -17.73 37.37 -18.01
N LYS A 448 -17.56 38.25 -19.01
CA LYS A 448 -17.95 37.99 -20.41
C LYS A 448 -17.14 36.89 -21.09
N ASP A 449 -15.90 36.67 -20.65
CA ASP A 449 -14.94 35.72 -21.23
C ASP A 449 -14.89 34.41 -20.42
N LYS A 450 -15.62 34.33 -19.30
CA LYS A 450 -15.74 33.12 -18.48
C LYS A 450 -16.55 32.06 -19.20
N ASP A 451 -15.89 30.96 -19.53
CA ASP A 451 -16.55 29.74 -19.98
C ASP A 451 -17.15 29.00 -18.78
N LYS A 452 -18.49 29.05 -18.66
CA LYS A 452 -19.23 28.39 -17.57
C LYS A 452 -19.12 26.86 -17.59
N LYS A 453 -18.71 26.27 -18.71
CA LYS A 453 -18.53 24.82 -18.88
C LYS A 453 -17.05 24.41 -18.90
N LEU A 454 -16.13 25.32 -18.57
CA LEU A 454 -14.69 25.04 -18.62
C LEU A 454 -14.32 23.79 -17.82
N THR A 455 -14.88 23.64 -16.62
CA THR A 455 -14.62 22.48 -15.76
C THR A 455 -15.06 21.16 -16.41
N GLU A 456 -16.24 21.10 -17.03
CA GLU A 456 -16.74 19.91 -17.74
C GLU A 456 -15.86 19.57 -18.95
N LYS A 457 -15.38 20.59 -19.67
CA LYS A 457 -14.46 20.40 -20.80
C LYS A 457 -13.11 19.86 -20.35
N ILE A 458 -12.57 20.40 -19.26
CA ILE A 458 -11.30 19.91 -18.69
C ILE A 458 -11.45 18.50 -18.13
N GLU A 459 -12.61 18.14 -17.55
CA GLU A 459 -12.89 16.77 -17.10
C GLU A 459 -12.73 15.76 -18.25
N ALA A 460 -13.20 16.09 -19.45
CA ALA A 460 -13.03 15.26 -20.64
C ALA A 460 -11.56 15.15 -21.12
N GLU A 461 -10.70 16.11 -20.74
CA GLU A 461 -9.28 16.16 -21.10
C GLU A 461 -8.37 15.43 -20.09
N ILE A 462 -8.91 14.99 -18.95
CA ILE A 462 -8.15 14.36 -17.85
C ILE A 462 -7.25 13.20 -18.29
N PRO A 463 -7.67 12.27 -19.18
CA PRO A 463 -6.78 11.21 -19.65
C PRO A 463 -5.50 11.75 -20.32
N VAL A 464 -5.62 12.81 -21.12
CA VAL A 464 -4.47 13.47 -21.78
C VAL A 464 -3.60 14.18 -20.75
N ILE A 465 -4.22 14.91 -19.80
CA ILE A 465 -3.52 15.62 -18.72
C ILE A 465 -2.70 14.62 -17.88
N ILE A 466 -3.27 13.47 -17.54
CA ILE A 466 -2.57 12.42 -16.79
C ILE A 466 -1.33 11.93 -17.54
N ARG A 467 -1.45 11.65 -18.84
CA ARG A 467 -0.31 11.22 -19.65
C ARG A 467 0.77 12.29 -19.74
N ASP A 468 0.40 13.55 -19.93
CA ASP A 468 1.33 14.69 -19.91
C ASP A 468 2.10 14.77 -18.58
N LEU A 469 1.40 14.68 -17.44
CA LEU A 469 2.03 14.69 -16.12
C LEU A 469 2.99 13.52 -15.91
N LEU A 470 2.60 12.31 -16.34
CA LEU A 470 3.43 11.11 -16.19
C LEU A 470 4.66 11.14 -17.09
N LEU A 471 4.52 11.63 -18.32
CA LEU A 471 5.61 11.81 -19.27
C LEU A 471 6.59 12.90 -18.83
N GLU A 472 6.08 14.00 -18.28
CA GLU A 472 6.92 15.10 -17.79
C GLU A 472 7.69 14.70 -16.52
N PHE A 473 7.04 13.97 -15.62
CA PHE A 473 7.60 13.55 -14.33
C PHE A 473 7.85 12.05 -14.26
N THR A 474 8.61 11.54 -15.23
CA THR A 474 9.07 10.14 -15.22
C THR A 474 9.86 9.76 -13.98
N GLN A 475 10.50 10.76 -13.35
CA GLN A 475 11.16 10.66 -12.06
C GLN A 475 10.42 11.58 -11.08
N PRO A 476 9.71 11.03 -10.08
CA PRO A 476 8.95 11.81 -9.11
C PRO A 476 9.77 12.91 -8.42
N GLU A 477 11.06 12.68 -8.23
CA GLU A 477 11.99 13.61 -7.59
C GLU A 477 12.09 14.94 -8.33
N LYS A 478 11.92 14.95 -9.67
CA LYS A 478 11.92 16.19 -10.46
C LYS A 478 10.72 17.07 -10.13
N ALA A 479 9.54 16.49 -9.99
CA ALA A 479 8.35 17.22 -9.53
C ALA A 479 8.56 17.75 -8.11
N TYR A 480 9.13 16.94 -7.22
CA TYR A 480 9.45 17.37 -5.87
C TYR A 480 10.39 18.59 -5.85
N GLN A 481 11.48 18.57 -6.62
CA GLN A 481 12.41 19.70 -6.71
C GLN A 481 11.74 20.97 -7.23
N LEU A 482 10.90 20.88 -8.26
CA LEU A 482 10.15 22.03 -8.77
C LEU A 482 9.21 22.64 -7.71
N LEU A 483 8.62 21.82 -6.85
CA LEU A 483 7.79 22.31 -5.74
C LEU A 483 8.63 22.98 -4.65
N LEU A 484 9.85 22.52 -4.40
CA LEU A 484 10.78 23.21 -3.50
C LEU A 484 11.21 24.56 -4.08
N GLU A 485 11.54 24.61 -5.37
CA GLU A 485 11.83 25.87 -6.06
C GLU A 485 10.64 26.84 -6.01
N GLN A 486 9.41 26.33 -6.17
CA GLN A 486 8.22 27.17 -6.03
C GLN A 486 8.04 27.69 -4.61
N ARG A 487 8.21 26.83 -3.59
CA ARG A 487 8.11 27.19 -2.16
C ARG A 487 9.05 28.34 -1.80
N ASP A 488 10.25 28.29 -2.37
CA ASP A 488 11.35 29.21 -2.10
C ASP A 488 11.46 30.33 -3.16
N SER A 489 10.46 30.44 -4.05
CA SER A 489 10.45 31.42 -5.14
C SER A 489 10.19 32.87 -4.66
N GLY A 490 10.51 33.83 -5.52
CA GLY A 490 10.15 35.24 -5.34
C GLY A 490 8.63 35.43 -5.19
N GLU A 491 7.82 34.76 -6.01
CA GLU A 491 6.35 34.80 -5.93
C GLU A 491 5.87 34.35 -4.54
N ALA A 492 6.35 33.21 -4.04
CA ALA A 492 5.97 32.73 -2.71
C ALA A 492 6.41 33.71 -1.60
N THR A 493 7.55 34.38 -1.78
CA THR A 493 8.05 35.38 -0.83
C THR A 493 7.20 36.65 -0.85
N GLU A 494 6.81 37.16 -2.02
CA GLU A 494 5.93 38.32 -2.19
C GLU A 494 4.56 38.08 -1.56
N VAL A 495 3.96 36.92 -1.84
CA VAL A 495 2.68 36.55 -1.23
C VAL A 495 2.79 36.48 0.30
N LYS A 496 3.88 35.91 0.84
CA LYS A 496 4.11 35.88 2.30
C LYS A 496 4.22 37.28 2.90
N ARG A 497 4.86 38.24 2.20
CA ARG A 497 4.95 39.65 2.62
C ARG A 497 3.59 40.31 2.72
N GLU A 498 2.68 40.07 1.76
CA GLU A 498 1.32 40.62 1.81
C GLU A 498 0.53 40.17 3.06
N SER A 499 0.79 38.96 3.56
CA SER A 499 0.17 38.45 4.79
C SER A 499 0.85 38.88 6.08
N ASP A 500 2.12 39.26 6.07
CA ASP A 500 2.89 39.49 7.29
C ASP A 500 3.66 40.82 7.25
N PRO A 501 3.12 41.86 7.93
CA PRO A 501 3.77 43.17 8.01
C PRO A 501 5.19 43.14 8.59
N LEU A 502 5.56 42.11 9.36
CA LEU A 502 6.93 41.95 9.88
C LEU A 502 7.89 41.50 8.78
N ILE A 503 7.47 40.62 7.87
CA ILE A 503 8.30 40.21 6.73
C ILE A 503 8.50 41.41 5.80
N ASP A 504 7.44 42.20 5.59
CA ASP A 504 7.52 43.42 4.79
C ASP A 504 8.45 44.46 5.45
N PHE A 505 8.29 44.72 6.76
CA PHE A 505 9.21 45.58 7.52
C PHE A 505 10.67 45.11 7.45
N CYS A 506 10.93 43.81 7.60
CA CYS A 506 12.27 43.25 7.49
C CYS A 506 12.89 43.42 6.10
N ALA A 507 12.09 43.52 5.03
CA ALA A 507 12.59 43.80 3.69
C ALA A 507 13.14 45.22 3.54
N TYR A 508 12.74 46.16 4.40
CA TYR A 508 13.30 47.52 4.48
C TYR A 508 14.62 47.59 5.26
N LEU A 509 15.04 46.49 5.91
CA LEU A 509 16.28 46.46 6.70
C LEU A 509 17.48 46.16 5.80
N ILE A 510 18.44 47.08 5.76
CA ILE A 510 19.72 46.88 5.08
C ILE A 510 20.75 46.40 6.12
N ALA A 511 21.32 45.22 5.89
CA ALA A 511 22.43 44.73 6.71
C ALA A 511 23.69 45.56 6.41
N MET A 512 24.18 46.30 7.41
CA MET A 512 25.44 47.04 7.30
C MET A 512 26.63 46.15 7.67
N GLU A 513 27.77 46.34 7.00
CA GLU A 513 29.02 45.59 7.27
C GLU A 513 29.61 45.86 8.66
N ALA A 514 29.20 46.94 9.33
CA ALA A 514 29.62 47.30 10.68
C ALA A 514 28.41 47.55 11.59
N ALA A 515 28.53 47.17 12.87
CA ALA A 515 27.48 47.34 13.88
C ALA A 515 27.34 48.82 14.31
N SER A 516 26.76 49.64 13.43
CA SER A 516 26.55 51.09 13.64
C SER A 516 25.09 51.48 13.92
N GLY A 517 24.20 50.51 14.15
CA GLY A 517 22.78 50.72 14.44
C GLY A 517 21.85 50.22 13.33
N ILE A 518 20.53 50.44 13.48
CA ILE A 518 19.50 50.08 12.50
C ILE A 518 19.10 51.35 11.73
N VAL A 519 19.19 51.31 10.40
CA VAL A 519 18.65 52.34 9.51
C VAL A 519 17.41 51.75 8.81
N VAL A 520 16.25 52.39 9.00
CA VAL A 520 15.02 52.09 8.27
C VAL A 520 14.92 53.09 7.13
N VAL A 521 14.81 52.61 5.89
CA VAL A 521 14.76 53.46 4.67
C VAL A 521 13.31 53.71 4.26
#